data_AF-A0A1V4RQI2-F1
#
_entry.id   AF-A0A1V4RQI2-F1
#
_cell.length_a   1.000
_cell.length_b   1.000
_cell.length_c   1.000
_cell.angle_alpha   90.00
_cell.angle_beta   90.00
_cell.angle_gamma   90.00
#
_symmetry.space_group_name_H-M   'P 1'
#
loop_
_entity.id
_entity.type
_entity.pdbx_description
1 polymer ?
#
loop_
_entity_poly.entity_id
_entity_poly.type
_entity_poly.pdbx_seq_one_letter_code
_entity_poly.pdbx_strand_id
1 'polypeptide(L)'
;MSDLPLIGITMGDPAGIGPEIIVKALADKIIYGLCRLVVLGDPEILSSSILRYRQKLPLNIISNFSEVRSTPGKIDLMAVSRLKGGSILPGKPTVEGGRAMVDYVIRAVDMTRKGEIEAMVTCPISKILMHQAGYAYEG
;
A
#
# COMPACT_ATOMS: atom_id res chain seq x y z
N MET A 1 7.75 -27.82 -2.43
CA MET A 1 6.91 -26.76 -3.01
C MET A 1 7.67 -25.47 -2.80
N SER A 2 8.01 -24.73 -3.85
CA SER A 2 8.63 -23.41 -3.67
C SER A 2 7.65 -22.51 -2.94
N ASP A 3 8.08 -21.84 -1.87
CA ASP A 3 7.26 -20.83 -1.21
C ASP A 3 6.83 -19.78 -2.24
N LEU A 4 5.55 -19.42 -2.23
CA LEU A 4 5.02 -18.37 -3.11
C LEU A 4 5.75 -17.05 -2.83
N PRO A 5 6.12 -16.27 -3.86
CA PRO A 5 6.85 -15.03 -3.66
C PRO A 5 5.99 -14.02 -2.89
N LEU A 6 6.59 -13.34 -1.92
CA LEU A 6 6.01 -12.21 -1.21
C LEU A 6 6.24 -10.91 -2.00
N ILE A 7 5.13 -10.30 -2.41
CA ILE A 7 5.10 -9.09 -3.22
C ILE A 7 4.64 -7.92 -2.35
N GLY A 8 5.46 -6.87 -2.31
CA GLY A 8 5.10 -5.61 -1.66
C GLY A 8 4.33 -4.69 -2.59
N ILE A 9 3.14 -4.25 -2.19
CA ILE A 9 2.34 -3.28 -2.96
C ILE A 9 2.42 -1.91 -2.29
N THR A 10 3.02 -0.92 -2.93
CA THR A 10 3.02 0.45 -2.40
C THR A 10 1.67 1.11 -2.69
N MET A 11 1.04 1.71 -1.69
CA MET A 11 -0.31 2.28 -1.81
C MET A 11 -0.43 3.44 -2.81
N GLY A 12 0.69 4.08 -3.16
CA GLY A 12 0.70 5.26 -4.04
C GLY A 12 0.16 6.49 -3.32
N ASP A 13 -0.35 7.47 -4.08
CA ASP A 13 -0.97 8.66 -3.51
C ASP A 13 -2.20 8.29 -2.66
N PRO A 14 -2.23 8.60 -1.35
CA PRO A 14 -3.35 8.30 -0.48
C PRO A 14 -4.68 8.96 -0.89
N ALA A 15 -4.63 10.09 -1.60
CA ALA A 15 -5.80 10.77 -2.17
C ALA A 15 -6.15 10.28 -3.58
N GLY A 16 -5.29 9.48 -4.20
CA GLY A 16 -5.45 8.95 -5.54
C GLY A 16 -6.32 7.69 -5.60
N ILE A 17 -6.19 6.95 -6.70
CA ILE A 17 -6.94 5.71 -6.94
C ILE A 17 -6.24 4.46 -6.40
N GLY A 18 -4.99 4.56 -5.96
CA GLY A 18 -4.20 3.43 -5.46
C GLY A 18 -4.89 2.61 -4.37
N PRO A 19 -5.43 3.24 -3.30
CA PRO A 19 -6.19 2.54 -2.27
C PRO A 19 -7.40 1.75 -2.81
N GLU A 20 -8.14 2.29 -3.78
CA GLU A 20 -9.28 1.62 -4.40
C GLU A 20 -8.85 0.40 -5.22
N ILE A 21 -7.80 0.56 -6.04
CA ILE A 21 -7.29 -0.52 -6.88
C ILE A 21 -6.81 -1.68 -6.02
N ILE A 22 -6.08 -1.41 -4.94
CA ILE A 22 -5.63 -2.43 -3.98
C ILE A 22 -6.82 -3.19 -3.41
N VAL A 23 -7.83 -2.48 -2.91
CA VAL A 23 -9.02 -3.09 -2.32
C VAL A 23 -9.76 -3.98 -3.32
N LYS A 24 -9.88 -3.55 -4.58
CA LYS A 24 -10.52 -4.36 -5.63
C LYS A 24 -9.68 -5.57 -6.04
N ALA A 25 -8.37 -5.39 -6.21
CA ALA A 25 -7.46 -6.46 -6.61
C ALA A 25 -7.36 -7.55 -5.53
N LEU A 26 -7.23 -7.16 -4.26
CA LEU A 26 -7.12 -8.10 -3.14
C LEU A 26 -8.46 -8.73 -2.73
N ALA A 27 -9.58 -8.29 -3.32
CA ALA A 27 -10.85 -8.99 -3.19
C ALA A 27 -10.91 -10.26 -4.03
N ASP A 28 -10.14 -10.34 -5.12
CA ASP A 28 -10.04 -11.53 -5.96
C ASP A 28 -9.15 -12.57 -5.28
N LYS A 29 -9.73 -13.71 -4.92
CA LYS A 29 -9.01 -14.78 -4.22
C LYS A 29 -7.99 -15.50 -5.10
N ILE A 30 -8.08 -15.38 -6.43
CA ILE A 30 -7.18 -16.05 -7.37
C ILE A 30 -5.73 -15.61 -7.14
N ILE A 31 -5.49 -14.33 -6.82
CA ILE A 31 -4.14 -13.79 -6.66
C ILE A 31 -3.36 -14.46 -5.52
N TYR A 32 -4.05 -14.94 -4.48
CA TYR A 32 -3.44 -15.61 -3.34
C TYR A 32 -2.91 -17.01 -3.65
N GLY A 33 -3.27 -17.58 -4.80
CA GLY A 33 -2.65 -18.80 -5.33
C GLY A 33 -1.37 -18.54 -6.14
N LEU A 34 -1.09 -17.28 -6.48
CA LEU A 34 0.06 -16.87 -7.32
C LEU A 34 1.20 -16.27 -6.50
N CYS A 35 0.87 -15.55 -5.42
CA CYS A 35 1.84 -14.86 -4.58
C CYS A 35 1.29 -14.59 -3.18
N ARG A 36 2.21 -14.32 -2.25
CA ARG A 36 1.91 -13.70 -0.95
C ARG A 36 1.95 -12.18 -1.10
N LEU A 37 1.10 -11.47 -0.36
CA LEU A 37 0.88 -10.04 -0.58
C LEU A 37 0.99 -9.25 0.72
N VAL A 38 1.70 -8.13 0.68
CA VAL A 38 1.72 -7.13 1.75
C VAL A 38 1.56 -5.74 1.16
N VAL A 39 0.63 -4.95 1.71
CA VAL A 39 0.49 -3.55 1.32
C VAL A 39 1.39 -2.70 2.20
N LEU A 40 2.10 -1.75 1.60
CA LEU A 40 2.83 -0.69 2.28
C LEU A 40 2.05 0.61 2.13
N GLY A 41 1.50 1.12 3.22
CA GLY A 41 0.59 2.26 3.15
C GLY A 41 0.11 2.77 4.50
N ASP A 42 -1.11 3.27 4.51
CA ASP A 42 -1.76 3.87 5.67
C ASP A 42 -3.03 3.10 6.09
N PRO A 43 -3.15 2.70 7.37
CA PRO A 43 -4.31 1.95 7.85
C PRO A 43 -5.65 2.68 7.70
N GLU A 44 -5.68 3.99 7.96
CA GLU A 44 -6.93 4.76 7.95
C GLU A 44 -7.43 4.96 6.53
N ILE A 45 -6.52 5.22 5.59
CA ILE A 45 -6.84 5.40 4.16
C ILE A 45 -7.35 4.11 3.55
N LEU A 46 -6.67 2.99 3.82
CA LEU A 46 -7.07 1.70 3.25
C LEU A 46 -8.39 1.21 3.87
N SER A 47 -8.56 1.37 5.19
CA SER A 47 -9.83 1.06 5.87
C SER A 47 -10.99 1.89 5.31
N SER A 48 -10.77 3.19 5.11
CA SER A 48 -11.76 4.08 4.50
C SER A 48 -12.15 3.64 3.09
N SER A 49 -11.18 3.15 2.32
CA SER A 49 -11.40 2.64 0.97
C SER A 49 -12.20 1.33 0.97
N ILE A 50 -11.86 0.38 1.86
CA ILE A 50 -12.63 -0.86 2.05
C ILE A 50 -14.10 -0.54 2.33
N LEU A 51 -14.35 0.40 3.23
CA LEU A 51 -15.70 0.79 3.65
C LEU A 51 -16.46 1.50 2.52
N ARG A 52 -15.79 2.42 1.80
CA ARG A 52 -16.37 3.15 0.65
C ARG A 52 -16.82 2.21 -0.47
N TYR A 53 -16.02 1.20 -0.79
CA TYR A 53 -16.32 0.23 -1.86
C TYR A 53 -17.07 -1.01 -1.36
N ARG A 54 -17.58 -0.98 -0.12
CA ARG A 54 -18.42 -2.03 0.48
C ARG A 54 -17.75 -3.42 0.45
N GLN A 55 -16.43 -3.47 0.54
CA GLN A 55 -15.70 -4.72 0.61
C GLN A 55 -15.65 -5.26 2.05
N LYS A 56 -15.57 -6.58 2.18
CA LYS A 56 -15.41 -7.28 3.47
C LYS A 56 -14.00 -7.83 3.61
N LEU A 57 -13.03 -6.91 3.66
CA LEU A 57 -11.60 -7.23 3.72
C LEU A 57 -11.01 -6.63 5.01
N PRO A 58 -11.05 -7.33 6.14
CA PRO A 58 -10.41 -6.83 7.35
C PRO A 58 -8.90 -6.72 7.16
N LEU A 59 -8.32 -5.69 7.79
CA LEU A 59 -6.88 -5.45 7.78
C LEU A 59 -6.20 -6.24 8.91
N ASN A 60 -5.09 -6.89 8.58
CA ASN A 60 -4.10 -7.35 9.53
C ASN A 60 -2.93 -6.36 9.49
N ILE A 61 -2.88 -5.46 10.48
CA ILE A 61 -1.82 -4.44 10.57
C ILE A 61 -0.59 -5.12 11.17
N ILE A 62 0.52 -5.10 10.43
CA ILE A 62 1.76 -5.77 10.80
C ILE A 62 2.92 -4.77 10.93
N SER A 63 3.91 -5.12 11.74
CA SER A 63 5.14 -4.34 11.89
C SER A 63 6.35 -5.01 11.23
N ASN A 64 6.29 -6.32 11.01
CA ASN A 64 7.33 -7.12 10.39
C ASN A 64 6.78 -7.98 9.23
N PHE A 65 7.56 -8.15 8.16
CA PHE A 65 7.19 -8.98 7.02
C PHE A 65 6.99 -10.47 7.38
N SER A 66 7.63 -10.95 8.46
CA SER A 66 7.43 -12.31 8.97
C SER A 66 5.99 -12.55 9.46
N GLU A 67 5.24 -11.49 9.76
CA GLU A 67 3.84 -11.57 10.20
C GLU A 67 2.84 -11.71 9.04
N VAL A 68 3.31 -11.60 7.78
CA VAL A 68 2.45 -11.71 6.60
C VAL A 68 1.85 -13.10 6.51
N ARG A 69 0.51 -13.17 6.59
CA ARG A 69 -0.26 -14.41 6.54
C ARG A 69 -0.80 -14.71 5.15
N SER A 70 -0.98 -13.68 4.32
CA SER A 70 -1.58 -13.70 2.99
C SER A 70 -2.87 -14.54 2.96
N THR A 71 -3.75 -14.32 3.94
CA THR A 71 -5.01 -15.07 4.04
C THR A 71 -6.02 -14.52 3.04
N PRO A 72 -6.60 -15.35 2.14
CA PRO A 72 -7.62 -14.89 1.20
C PRO A 72 -8.79 -14.19 1.91
N GLY A 73 -9.15 -13.00 1.43
CA GLY A 73 -10.20 -12.19 2.05
C GLY A 73 -9.73 -11.36 3.26
N LYS A 74 -8.43 -11.29 3.52
CA LYS A 74 -7.81 -10.35 4.47
C LYS A 74 -6.64 -9.64 3.79
N ILE A 75 -6.37 -8.40 4.20
CA ILE A 75 -5.23 -7.64 3.67
C ILE A 75 -4.20 -7.50 4.79
N ASP A 76 -2.99 -8.00 4.54
CA ASP A 76 -1.83 -7.66 5.38
C ASP A 76 -1.32 -6.28 4.99
N LEU A 77 -1.22 -5.39 5.98
CA LEU A 77 -0.82 -4.00 5.79
C LEU A 77 0.34 -3.66 6.74
N MET A 78 1.48 -3.31 6.18
CA MET A 78 2.55 -2.63 6.90
C MET A 78 2.24 -1.13 6.94
N ALA A 79 2.02 -0.61 8.13
CA ALA A 79 1.75 0.81 8.36
C ALA A 79 3.03 1.63 8.24
N VAL A 80 3.25 2.25 7.08
CA VAL A 80 4.41 3.12 6.81
C VAL A 80 4.11 4.56 7.17
N SER A 81 2.85 4.98 7.11
CA SER A 81 2.39 6.29 7.60
C SER A 81 1.23 6.15 8.59
N ARG A 82 0.97 7.25 9.30
CA ARG A 82 -0.25 7.48 10.09
C ARG A 82 -0.75 8.90 9.84
N LEU A 83 -1.39 9.07 8.68
CA LEU A 83 -1.99 10.32 8.26
C LEU A 83 -3.18 10.62 9.16
N LYS A 84 -3.32 11.88 9.61
CA LYS A 84 -4.43 12.24 10.51
C LYS A 84 -5.78 12.03 9.82
N GLY A 85 -6.65 11.23 10.42
CA GLY A 85 -7.99 10.93 9.90
C GLY A 85 -8.78 12.17 9.47
N GLY A 86 -9.34 12.10 8.26
CA GLY A 86 -10.15 13.16 7.65
C GLY A 86 -9.38 14.26 6.91
N SER A 87 -8.05 14.32 7.05
CA SER A 87 -7.22 15.32 6.33
C SER A 87 -7.05 15.00 4.84
N ILE A 88 -7.11 13.73 4.46
CA ILE A 88 -6.95 13.28 3.08
C ILE A 88 -8.29 12.80 2.54
N LEU A 89 -8.79 13.51 1.54
CA LEU A 89 -10.02 13.19 0.83
C LEU A 89 -9.66 12.72 -0.58
N PRO A 90 -10.30 11.67 -1.10
CA PRO A 90 -10.02 11.23 -2.46
C PRO A 90 -10.31 12.33 -3.50
N GLY A 91 -9.39 12.47 -4.44
CA GLY A 91 -9.36 13.57 -5.42
C GLY A 91 -8.85 14.92 -4.86
N LYS A 92 -8.42 14.97 -3.59
CA LYS A 92 -7.83 16.17 -2.96
C LYS A 92 -6.42 15.85 -2.43
N PRO A 93 -5.42 15.75 -3.33
CA PRO A 93 -4.03 15.51 -2.97
C PRO A 93 -3.48 16.53 -1.97
N THR A 94 -2.64 16.08 -1.04
CA THR A 94 -1.97 16.92 -0.03
C THR A 94 -0.45 16.70 -0.04
N VAL A 95 0.31 17.69 0.43
CA VAL A 95 1.77 17.58 0.57
C VAL A 95 2.15 16.44 1.52
N GLU A 96 1.36 16.21 2.57
CA GLU A 96 1.56 15.10 3.51
C GLU A 96 1.35 13.74 2.82
N GLY A 97 0.33 13.61 1.97
CA GLY A 97 0.14 12.43 1.12
C GLY A 97 1.30 12.24 0.11
N GLY A 98 1.84 13.34 -0.40
CA GLY A 98 3.05 13.36 -1.22
C GLY A 98 4.29 12.81 -0.52
N ARG A 99 4.46 13.11 0.78
CA ARG A 99 5.52 12.50 1.60
C ARG A 99 5.27 11.02 1.81
N ALA A 100 4.04 10.66 2.19
CA ALA A 100 3.68 9.30 2.52
C ALA A 100 3.87 8.35 1.32
N MET A 101 3.46 8.74 0.11
CA MET A 101 3.65 7.89 -1.07
C MET A 101 5.12 7.63 -1.41
N VAL A 102 6.00 8.61 -1.17
CA VAL A 102 7.45 8.45 -1.33
C VAL A 102 7.99 7.51 -0.26
N ASP A 103 7.56 7.66 0.99
CA ASP A 103 7.96 6.77 2.08
C ASP A 103 7.56 5.30 1.80
N TYR A 104 6.39 5.07 1.17
CA TYR A 104 5.96 3.73 0.76
C TYR A 104 6.93 3.11 -0.25
N VAL A 105 7.35 3.89 -1.26
CA VAL A 105 8.31 3.45 -2.28
C VAL A 105 9.68 3.19 -1.66
N ILE A 106 10.18 4.11 -0.82
CA ILE A 106 11.47 3.94 -0.13
C ILE A 106 11.45 2.69 0.72
N ARG A 107 10.38 2.45 1.49
CA ARG A 107 10.27 1.25 2.32
C ARG A 107 10.22 -0.01 1.48
N ALA A 108 9.47 -0.04 0.38
CA ALA A 108 9.42 -1.20 -0.51
C ALA A 108 10.80 -1.50 -1.13
N VAL A 109 11.52 -0.48 -1.60
CA VAL A 109 12.89 -0.64 -2.11
C VAL A 109 13.83 -1.20 -1.04
N ASP A 110 13.78 -0.69 0.18
CA ASP A 110 14.58 -1.20 1.31
C ASP A 110 14.26 -2.67 1.61
N MET A 111 12.98 -3.04 1.65
CA MET A 111 12.54 -4.43 1.84
C MET A 111 13.03 -5.34 0.70
N THR A 112 12.92 -4.91 -0.55
CA THR A 112 13.41 -5.69 -1.70
C THR A 112 14.93 -5.89 -1.62
N ARG A 113 15.68 -4.83 -1.30
CA ARG A 113 17.15 -4.91 -1.17
C ARG A 113 17.60 -5.85 -0.05
N LYS A 114 16.80 -5.96 1.02
CA LYS A 114 17.05 -6.87 2.14
C LYS A 114 16.56 -8.30 1.90
N GLY A 115 15.87 -8.56 0.78
CA GLY A 115 15.23 -9.85 0.51
C GLY A 115 14.03 -10.14 1.41
N GLU A 116 13.42 -9.11 2.00
CA GLU A 116 12.18 -9.24 2.79
C GLU A 116 10.95 -9.41 1.90
N ILE A 117 11.02 -8.91 0.66
CA ILE A 117 10.03 -9.12 -0.42
C ILE A 117 10.78 -9.43 -1.71
N GLU A 118 10.26 -10.33 -2.54
CA GLU A 118 10.90 -10.74 -3.79
C GLU A 118 10.65 -9.75 -4.93
N ALA A 119 9.55 -8.98 -4.86
CA ALA A 119 9.28 -7.90 -5.80
C ALA A 119 8.37 -6.83 -5.18
N MET A 120 8.31 -5.68 -5.84
CA MET A 120 7.38 -4.61 -5.52
C MET A 120 6.50 -4.22 -6.71
N VAL A 121 5.24 -3.88 -6.43
CA VAL A 121 4.27 -3.35 -7.39
C VAL A 121 3.79 -2.00 -6.89
N THR A 122 3.85 -0.98 -7.74
CA THR A 122 3.58 0.39 -7.33
C THR A 122 2.22 0.87 -7.83
N CYS A 123 1.34 1.29 -6.93
CA CYS A 123 0.18 2.09 -7.31
C CYS A 123 0.61 3.51 -7.76
N PRO A 124 -0.26 4.21 -8.51
CA PRO A 124 0.07 5.53 -9.05
C PRO A 124 0.42 6.57 -7.98
N ILE A 125 1.38 7.44 -8.31
CA ILE A 125 1.83 8.57 -7.48
C ILE A 125 1.55 9.90 -8.18
N SER A 126 1.65 11.01 -7.43
CA SER A 126 1.55 12.38 -7.97
C SER A 126 2.92 13.06 -7.99
N LYS A 127 3.51 13.26 -9.18
CA LYS A 127 4.80 13.96 -9.33
C LYS A 127 4.79 15.36 -8.74
N ILE A 128 3.69 16.09 -8.93
CA ILE A 128 3.52 17.46 -8.40
C ILE A 128 3.62 17.44 -6.87
N LEU A 129 2.91 16.51 -6.22
CA LEU A 129 2.97 16.40 -4.76
C LEU A 129 4.33 15.91 -4.26
N MET A 130 4.98 15.00 -4.98
CA MET A 130 6.33 14.53 -4.66
C MET A 130 7.32 15.71 -4.62
N HIS A 131 7.28 16.57 -5.63
CA HIS A 131 8.11 17.77 -5.71
C HIS A 131 7.77 18.76 -4.59
N GLN A 132 6.48 19.02 -4.37
CA GLN A 132 6.02 19.91 -3.28
C GLN A 132 6.37 19.37 -1.89
N ALA A 133 6.47 18.05 -1.74
CA ALA A 133 6.92 17.38 -0.52
C ALA A 133 8.42 17.51 -0.26
N GLY A 134 9.19 18.04 -1.22
CA GLY A 134 10.63 18.25 -1.13
C GLY A 134 11.48 17.21 -1.86
N TYR A 135 10.85 16.32 -2.64
CA TYR A 135 11.55 15.24 -3.35
C TYR A 135 11.67 15.56 -4.85
N ALA A 136 12.88 15.80 -5.33
CA ALA A 136 13.16 16.15 -6.73
C ALA A 136 13.39 14.91 -7.62
N TYR A 137 12.46 13.95 -7.60
CA TYR A 137 12.50 12.79 -8.49
C TYR A 137 11.69 13.03 -9.76
N GLU A 138 12.08 12.43 -10.88
CA GLU A 138 11.35 12.59 -12.15
C GLU A 138 10.09 11.72 -12.24
N GLY A 139 10.05 10.64 -11.47
CA GLY A 139 9.00 9.63 -11.38
C GLY A 139 9.46 8.43 -10.56
#